data_AF-A0A3L7ZWU0-F1
#
_entry.id   AF-A0A3L7ZWU0-F1
#
_cell.length_a   1.000
_cell.length_b   1.000
_cell.length_c   1.000
_cell.angle_alpha   90.00
_cell.angle_beta   90.00
_cell.angle_gamma   90.00
#
_symmetry.space_group_name_H-M   'P 1'
#
loop_
_entity.id
_entity.type
_entity.pdbx_description
1 polymer ?
#
loop_
_entity_poly.entity_id
_entity_poly.type
_entity_poly.pdbx_seq_one_letter_code
_entity_poly.pdbx_strand_id
1 'polypeptide(L)'
;MMKVKLGVTSVQVGYTDDELRIKVLGYIDAQSDGVGFRDICDNVLTFAEDEGRIAPGGNEQYQWMQLDRADILRIDRILCDEIRGGRLLIDFDVTHYRAADTYFIRP
;
A
#
# COMPACT_ATOMS: atom_id res chain seq x y z
N MET A 1 -7.40 30.07 -6.76
CA MET A 1 -8.38 29.16 -6.14
C MET A 1 -8.23 27.81 -6.82
N MET A 2 -7.60 26.82 -6.17
CA MET A 2 -7.47 25.48 -6.75
C MET A 2 -8.86 24.84 -6.85
N LYS A 3 -9.16 24.21 -7.98
CA LYS A 3 -10.42 23.48 -8.19
C LYS A 3 -10.20 22.06 -7.67
N VAL A 4 -10.97 21.65 -6.68
CA VAL A 4 -11.01 20.26 -6.20
C VAL A 4 -11.94 19.47 -7.12
N LYS A 5 -11.46 18.37 -7.70
CA LYS A 5 -12.31 17.41 -8.43
C LYS A 5 -12.86 16.38 -7.46
N LEU A 6 -14.19 16.21 -7.48
CA LEU A 6 -14.87 15.12 -6.76
C LEU A 6 -14.62 13.81 -7.53
N GLY A 7 -14.07 12.80 -6.85
CA GLY A 7 -13.75 11.50 -7.43
C GLY A 7 -12.47 10.89 -6.87
N VAL A 8 -12.19 9.66 -7.28
CA VAL A 8 -10.94 8.95 -6.98
C VAL A 8 -10.00 9.08 -8.16
N THR A 9 -8.77 9.53 -7.92
CA THR A 9 -7.70 9.49 -8.90
C THR A 9 -6.72 8.37 -8.56
N SER A 10 -6.17 7.72 -9.58
CA SER A 10 -5.09 6.75 -9.41
C SER A 10 -3.75 7.46 -9.58
N VAL A 11 -2.85 7.31 -8.62
CA VAL A 11 -1.57 8.01 -8.58
C VAL A 11 -0.40 7.05 -8.46
N GLN A 12 0.71 7.41 -9.09
CA GLN A 12 1.96 6.69 -8.97
C GLN A 12 2.81 7.27 -7.84
N VAL A 13 3.52 6.40 -7.11
CA VAL A 13 4.49 6.79 -6.09
C VAL A 13 5.91 6.73 -6.65
N GLY A 14 6.71 7.73 -6.32
CA GLY A 14 8.10 7.88 -6.74
C GLY A 14 9.09 7.05 -5.94
N TYR A 15 8.67 5.92 -5.36
CA TYR A 15 9.56 5.00 -4.66
C TYR A 15 10.22 4.04 -5.64
N THR A 16 11.49 3.74 -5.41
CA THR A 16 12.17 2.57 -5.99
C THR A 16 11.61 1.27 -5.39
N ASP A 17 11.89 0.12 -6.00
CA ASP A 17 11.42 -1.19 -5.48
C ASP A 17 11.98 -1.48 -4.07
N ASP A 18 13.22 -1.08 -3.79
CA ASP A 18 13.84 -1.27 -2.47
C ASP A 18 13.24 -0.35 -1.41
N GLU A 19 12.98 0.92 -1.73
CA GLU A 19 12.28 1.84 -0.82
C GLU A 19 10.86 1.35 -0.54
N LEU A 20 10.15 0.93 -1.58
CA LEU A 20 8.80 0.38 -1.45
C LEU A 20 8.81 -0.87 -0.57
N ARG A 21 9.79 -1.76 -0.74
CA ARG A 21 9.98 -2.93 0.14
C ARG A 21 10.18 -2.50 1.59
N ILE A 22 11.06 -1.54 1.87
CA ILE A 22 11.29 -1.05 3.23
C ILE A 22 10.00 -0.51 3.85
N LYS A 23 9.22 0.28 3.11
CA LYS A 23 7.95 0.85 3.59
C LYS A 23 6.90 -0.22 3.85
N VAL A 24 6.72 -1.16 2.93
CA VAL A 24 5.75 -2.26 3.05
C VAL A 24 6.09 -3.14 4.25
N LEU A 25 7.34 -3.61 4.33
CA LEU A 25 7.75 -4.52 5.40
C LEU A 25 7.82 -3.80 6.75
N GLY A 26 8.30 -2.55 6.77
CA GLY A 26 8.33 -1.75 7.99
C GLY A 26 6.93 -1.48 8.55
N TYR A 27 5.92 -1.31 7.70
CA TYR A 27 4.53 -1.20 8.16
C TYR A 27 4.03 -2.50 8.77
N ILE A 28 4.29 -3.64 8.12
CA ILE A 28 3.91 -4.95 8.64
C ILE A 28 4.59 -5.22 9.99
N ASP A 29 5.89 -4.93 10.10
CA ASP A 29 6.67 -5.15 11.33
C ASP A 29 6.22 -4.24 12.50
N ALA A 30 5.55 -3.13 12.21
CA ALA A 30 5.02 -2.22 13.24
C ALA A 30 3.65 -2.65 13.79
N GLN A 31 2.97 -3.62 13.17
CA GLN A 31 1.68 -4.12 13.63
C GLN A 31 1.86 -5.38 14.47
N SER A 32 1.06 -5.50 15.54
CA SER A 32 1.03 -6.70 16.38
C SER A 32 0.13 -7.81 15.81
N ASP A 33 -0.78 -7.44 14.91
CA ASP A 33 -1.79 -8.33 14.31
C ASP A 33 -1.63 -8.38 12.78
N GLY A 34 -2.41 -9.20 12.10
CA GLY A 34 -2.39 -9.29 10.63
C GLY A 34 -2.74 -7.97 9.96
N VAL A 35 -2.03 -7.68 8.87
CA VAL A 35 -2.18 -6.43 8.09
C VAL A 35 -2.85 -6.72 6.76
N GLY A 36 -3.92 -5.98 6.46
CA GLY A 36 -4.65 -6.11 5.19
C GLY A 36 -3.88 -5.54 4.01
N PHE A 37 -4.03 -6.14 2.83
CA PHE A 37 -3.42 -5.65 1.59
C PHE A 37 -3.81 -4.19 1.31
N ARG A 38 -5.09 -3.86 1.57
CA ARG A 38 -5.57 -2.49 1.40
C ARG A 38 -4.88 -1.52 2.35
N ASP A 39 -4.72 -1.90 3.61
CA ASP A 39 -4.08 -1.05 4.63
C ASP A 39 -2.62 -0.77 4.26
N ILE A 40 -1.92 -1.75 3.68
CA ILE A 40 -0.57 -1.58 3.14
C ILE A 40 -0.56 -0.53 2.01
N CYS A 41 -1.47 -0.65 1.04
CA CYS A 41 -1.58 0.28 -0.08
C CYS A 41 -1.88 1.72 0.40
N ASP A 42 -2.85 1.86 1.31
CA ASP A 42 -3.28 3.16 1.85
C ASP A 42 -2.14 3.81 2.67
N ASN A 43 -1.37 3.01 3.42
CA ASN A 43 -0.21 3.51 4.17
C ASN A 43 0.95 3.94 3.27
N VAL A 44 1.26 3.18 2.22
CA VAL A 44 2.27 3.58 1.21
C VAL A 44 1.89 4.91 0.55
N LEU A 45 0.61 5.08 0.22
CA LEU A 45 0.11 6.32 -0.34
C LEU A 45 0.26 7.48 0.65
N THR A 46 -0.09 7.28 1.92
CA THR A 46 0.09 8.28 2.98
C THR A 46 1.54 8.72 3.11
N PHE A 47 2.50 7.78 3.13
CA PHE A 47 3.93 8.14 3.14
C PHE A 47 4.34 8.92 1.90
N ALA A 48 3.85 8.54 0.72
CA ALA A 48 4.17 9.25 -0.51
C ALA A 48 3.61 10.68 -0.52
N GLU A 49 2.42 10.90 0.05
CA GLU A 49 1.84 12.23 0.23
C GLU A 49 2.70 13.09 1.15
N ASP A 50 3.02 12.57 2.34
CA ASP A 50 3.79 13.28 3.36
C ASP A 50 5.21 13.62 2.87
N GLU A 51 5.82 12.74 2.08
CA GLU A 51 7.16 12.92 1.52
C GLU A 51 7.18 13.69 0.19
N GLY A 52 6.01 14.07 -0.35
CA GLY A 52 5.91 14.74 -1.64
C GLY A 52 6.38 13.89 -2.82
N ARG A 53 6.25 12.56 -2.70
CA ARG A 53 6.68 11.57 -3.68
C ARG A 53 5.56 11.04 -4.56
N ILE A 54 4.37 11.63 -4.53
CA ILE A 54 3.36 11.36 -5.54
C ILE A 54 3.81 11.96 -6.88
N ALA A 55 3.83 11.13 -7.93
CA ALA A 55 4.13 11.59 -9.28
C ALA A 55 3.16 12.72 -9.66
N PRO A 56 3.66 13.89 -10.11
CA PRO A 56 2.83 15.08 -10.29
C PRO A 56 1.78 14.86 -11.39
N GLY A 57 0.56 14.51 -10.98
CA GLY A 57 -0.63 14.43 -11.82
C GLY A 57 -1.26 15.80 -12.03
N GLY A 58 -0.56 16.74 -12.67
CA GLY A 58 -1.06 18.11 -12.89
C GLY A 58 -1.37 18.89 -11.60
N ASN A 59 -1.76 20.17 -11.72
CA ASN A 59 -2.08 21.05 -10.58
C ASN A 59 -3.46 20.77 -9.95
N GLU A 60 -4.04 19.58 -10.14
CA GLU A 60 -5.40 19.26 -9.70
C GLU A 60 -5.35 18.46 -8.40
N GLN A 61 -6.03 18.97 -7.37
CA GLN A 61 -6.26 18.21 -6.14
C GLN A 61 -7.56 17.41 -6.28
N TYR A 62 -7.47 16.11 -6.04
CA TYR A 62 -8.60 15.19 -6.03
C TYR A 62 -9.05 14.95 -4.60
N GLN A 63 -10.33 14.66 -4.41
CA GLN A 63 -10.88 14.38 -3.08
C GLN A 63 -10.34 13.07 -2.50
N TRP A 64 -10.09 12.08 -3.36
CA TRP A 64 -9.62 10.76 -2.96
C TRP A 64 -8.51 10.31 -3.89
N MET A 65 -7.49 9.68 -3.32
CA MET A 65 -6.37 9.10 -4.06
C MET A 65 -6.30 7.61 -3.78
N GLN A 66 -5.83 6.86 -4.77
CA GLN A 66 -5.48 5.44 -4.63
C GLN A 66 -4.21 5.18 -5.42
N LEU A 67 -3.45 4.16 -5.05
CA LEU A 67 -2.32 3.71 -5.84
C LEU A 67 -2.79 3.27 -7.23
N ASP A 68 -1.98 3.58 -8.24
CA ASP A 68 -2.19 3.06 -9.57
C ASP A 68 -1.94 1.54 -9.61
N ARG A 69 -2.36 0.92 -10.71
CA ARG A 69 -2.22 -0.53 -10.87
C ARG A 69 -0.74 -0.97 -10.89
N ALA A 70 0.17 -0.14 -11.36
CA ALA A 70 1.58 -0.53 -11.45
C ALA A 70 2.20 -0.66 -10.06
N ASP A 71 1.95 0.29 -9.17
CA ASP A 71 2.45 0.27 -7.79
C ASP A 71 1.78 -0.82 -6.95
N ILE A 72 0.49 -1.06 -7.15
CA ILE A 72 -0.20 -2.22 -6.54
C ILE A 72 0.51 -3.53 -6.91
N LEU A 73 0.88 -3.73 -8.17
CA LEU A 73 1.58 -4.94 -8.60
C LEU A 73 3.02 -5.03 -8.08
N ARG A 74 3.67 -3.90 -7.81
CA ARG A 74 5.00 -3.87 -7.19
C ARG A 74 4.91 -4.30 -5.72
N ILE A 75 3.91 -3.81 -4.99
CA ILE A 75 3.63 -4.24 -3.62
C ILE A 75 3.29 -5.74 -3.58
N ASP A 76 2.39 -6.20 -4.44
CA ASP A 76 2.02 -7.62 -4.56
C ASP A 76 3.24 -8.53 -4.77
N ARG A 77 4.17 -8.10 -5.65
CA ARG A 77 5.42 -8.84 -5.88
C ARG A 77 6.28 -8.92 -4.62
N ILE A 78 6.46 -7.81 -3.90
CA ILE A 78 7.23 -7.77 -2.65
C ILE A 78 6.65 -8.78 -1.64
N LEU A 79 5.34 -8.78 -1.45
CA LEU A 79 4.66 -9.69 -0.52
C LEU A 79 4.83 -11.15 -0.96
N CYS A 80 4.64 -11.44 -2.25
CA CYS A 80 4.86 -12.78 -2.81
C CYS A 80 6.28 -13.29 -2.59
N ASP A 81 7.30 -12.44 -2.72
CA ASP A 81 8.69 -12.84 -2.52
C ASP A 81 9.01 -13.16 -1.05
N GLU A 82 8.42 -12.41 -0.11
CA GLU A 82 8.53 -12.70 1.33
C GLU A 82 7.80 -13.98 1.73
N ILE A 83 6.63 -14.24 1.13
CA ILE A 83 5.86 -15.48 1.33
C ILE A 83 6.65 -16.68 0.82
N ARG A 84 7.19 -16.60 -0.40
CA ARG A 84 8.06 -17.65 -0.96
C ARG A 84 9.33 -17.86 -0.13
N GLY A 85 9.83 -16.79 0.48
CA GLY A 85 10.96 -16.82 1.39
C GLY A 85 10.64 -17.34 2.80
N GLY A 86 9.37 -17.67 3.10
CA GLY A 86 8.93 -18.13 4.42
C GLY A 86 8.99 -17.06 5.51
N ARG A 87 9.10 -15.78 5.14
CA ARG A 87 9.21 -14.63 6.06
C ARG A 87 7.87 -13.93 6.32
N LEU A 88 6.86 -14.23 5.51
CA LEU A 88 5.47 -13.81 5.70
C LEU A 88 4.55 -15.00 5.47
N LEU A 89 3.44 -15.02 6.21
CA LEU A 89 2.34 -15.97 6.03
C LEU A 89 1.07 -15.20 5.68
N ILE A 90 0.17 -15.86 4.95
CA ILE A 90 -1.19 -15.35 4.74
C ILE A 90 -2.04 -15.86 5.91
N ASP A 91 -2.69 -14.95 6.60
CA ASP A 91 -3.69 -15.30 7.61
C ASP A 91 -5.03 -15.57 6.92
N PHE A 92 -5.52 -16.80 7.06
CA PHE A 92 -6.81 -17.22 6.51
C PHE A 92 -7.94 -17.13 7.53
N ASP A 93 -7.67 -16.67 8.76
CA ASP A 93 -8.69 -16.52 9.79
C ASP A 93 -9.53 -15.26 9.56
N VAL A 94 -10.66 -15.41 8.85
CA VAL A 94 -11.61 -14.32 8.61
C VAL A 94 -12.41 -13.88 9.83
N THR A 95 -12.21 -14.50 11.01
CA THR A 95 -12.95 -14.16 12.24
C THR A 95 -12.56 -12.79 12.78
N HIS A 96 -11.29 -12.41 12.60
CA HIS A 96 -10.72 -11.18 13.13
C HIS A 96 -10.57 -10.07 12.09
N TYR A 97 -10.96 -10.35 10.85
CA TYR A 97 -10.64 -9.51 9.70
C TYR A 97 -11.81 -9.34 8.72
N ARG A 98 -11.64 -8.43 7.77
CA ARG A 98 -12.61 -8.29 6.68
C ARG A 98 -12.44 -9.46 5.70
N ALA A 99 -13.46 -10.28 5.57
CA ALA A 99 -13.45 -11.48 4.71
C ALA A 99 -13.10 -11.27 3.22
N ALA A 100 -13.11 -10.02 2.74
CA ALA A 100 -12.79 -9.67 1.36
C ALA A 100 -11.33 -9.20 1.15
N ASP A 101 -10.54 -9.08 2.22
CA ASP A 101 -9.15 -8.62 2.16
C ASP A 101 -8.18 -9.75 2.54
N THR A 102 -6.97 -9.69 1.99
CA THR A 102 -5.90 -10.66 2.27
C THR A 102 -5.04 -10.09 3.38
N TYR A 103 -4.82 -10.88 4.43
CA TYR A 103 -4.05 -10.47 5.59
C TYR A 103 -2.70 -11.17 5.63
N PHE A 104 -1.67 -10.41 6.00
CA PHE A 104 -0.30 -10.88 6.09
C PHE A 104 0.18 -10.78 7.53
N ILE A 105 0.78 -11.86 8.02
CA ILE A 105 1.35 -11.95 9.38
C ILE A 105 2.80 -12.44 9.29
N ARG A 106 3.60 -12.04 10.27
CA ARG A 106 4.92 -12.65 10.49
C ARG A 106 4.73 -14.02 11.18
N PRO A 107 5.55 -15.04 10.83
CA PRO A 107 5.55 -16.34 11.52
C PRO A 107 5.87 -16.25 13.01
#